data_AF-E9CQ89-F1
#
_entry.id   AF-E9CQ89-F1
#
_cell.length_a   1.000
_cell.length_b   1.000
_cell.length_c   1.000
_cell.angle_alpha   90.00
_cell.angle_beta   90.00
_cell.angle_gamma   90.00
#
_symmetry.space_group_name_H-M   'P 1'
#
loop_
_entity.id
_entity.type
_entity.pdbx_description
1 polymer ?
#
loop_
_entity_poly.entity_id
_entity_poly.type
_entity_poly.pdbx_seq_one_letter_code
_entity_poly.pdbx_strand_id
1 'polypeptide(L)'
;RYFTQQYVRLWEDYDYFRLQHDYDTVQRYGNEAVNKAYLDWWNSPPAPDKVFKDAEYTAEITFITNFISASSNPDNPDLLSTLRFRKDIRDVRSGNVQPEYWTVRMTWRFEPQQAMTDAQR
;
A
#
# COMPACT_ATOMS: atom_id res chain seq x y z
N ARG A 1 10.26 -0.82 -9.78
CA ARG A 1 8.87 -1.21 -10.16
C ARG A 1 8.30 -2.25 -9.22
N TYR A 2 8.99 -3.38 -9.00
CA TYR A 2 8.53 -4.42 -8.06
C TYR A 2 8.23 -3.87 -6.66
N PHE A 3 9.21 -3.26 -5.98
CA PHE A 3 9.03 -2.75 -4.62
C PHE A 3 7.91 -1.72 -4.48
N THR A 4 7.74 -0.83 -5.46
CA THR A 4 6.68 0.17 -5.43
C THR A 4 5.30 -0.45 -5.66
N GLN A 5 5.20 -1.51 -6.45
CA GLN A 5 3.98 -2.31 -6.57
C GLN A 5 3.69 -3.10 -5.29
N GLN A 6 4.69 -3.75 -4.70
CA GLN A 6 4.50 -4.50 -3.45
C GLN A 6 4.05 -3.59 -2.32
N TYR A 7 4.64 -2.40 -2.21
CA TYR A 7 4.23 -1.42 -1.20
C TYR A 7 2.76 -1.00 -1.37
N VAL A 8 2.28 -0.78 -2.59
CA VAL A 8 0.86 -0.48 -2.84
C VAL A 8 -0.03 -1.68 -2.56
N ARG A 9 0.41 -2.91 -2.87
CA ARG A 9 -0.35 -4.12 -2.51
C ARG A 9 -0.58 -4.20 -1.01
N LEU A 10 0.45 -3.97 -0.21
CA LEU A 10 0.34 -4.00 1.25
C LEU A 10 -0.63 -2.95 1.81
N TRP A 11 -0.84 -1.83 1.11
CA TRP A 11 -1.80 -0.80 1.51
C TRP A 11 -3.22 -1.07 1.00
N GLU A 12 -3.35 -1.59 -0.21
CA GLU A 12 -4.60 -1.57 -0.97
C GLU A 12 -5.25 -2.94 -1.13
N ASP A 13 -4.47 -4.03 -1.09
CA ASP A 13 -5.04 -5.36 -0.93
C ASP A 13 -5.61 -5.47 0.49
N TYR A 14 -6.69 -6.21 0.63
CA TYR A 14 -7.32 -6.45 1.92
C TYR A 14 -7.74 -7.91 2.03
N ASP A 15 -7.15 -8.60 3.00
CA ASP A 15 -7.54 -9.92 3.47
C ASP A 15 -7.41 -9.89 5.00
N TYR A 16 -8.54 -10.07 5.69
CA TYR A 16 -8.61 -10.03 7.15
C TYR A 16 -7.60 -10.98 7.81
N PHE A 17 -7.36 -12.16 7.23
CA PHE A 17 -6.48 -13.17 7.80
C PHE A 17 -4.99 -12.86 7.60
N ARG A 18 -4.65 -12.03 6.60
CA ARG A 18 -3.29 -11.53 6.36
C ARG A 18 -3.06 -10.13 6.94
N LEU A 19 -4.12 -9.47 7.42
CA LEU A 19 -4.10 -8.04 7.68
C LEU A 19 -2.99 -7.60 8.63
N GLN A 20 -2.77 -8.34 9.72
CA GLN A 20 -1.72 -8.01 10.68
C GLN A 20 -0.32 -8.02 10.05
N HIS A 21 -0.04 -9.02 9.22
CA HIS A 21 1.22 -9.11 8.50
C HIS A 21 1.42 -7.93 7.55
N ASP A 22 0.39 -7.56 6.80
CA ASP A 22 0.46 -6.45 5.85
C ASP A 22 0.66 -5.12 6.59
N TYR A 23 -0.10 -4.92 7.68
CA TYR A 23 -0.02 -3.76 8.56
C TYR A 23 1.39 -3.57 9.15
N ASP A 24 2.03 -4.64 9.63
CA ASP A 24 3.37 -4.60 10.18
C ASP A 24 4.43 -4.38 9.08
N THR A 25 4.20 -4.93 7.89
CA THR A 25 5.15 -4.82 6.77
C THR A 25 5.17 -3.42 6.18
N VAL A 26 4.01 -2.75 6.05
CA VAL A 26 3.94 -1.35 5.60
C VAL A 26 4.86 -0.45 6.42
N GLN A 27 4.80 -0.59 7.76
CA GLN A 27 5.55 0.27 8.67
C GLN A 27 7.07 0.08 8.57
N ARG A 28 7.53 -1.05 8.03
CA ARG A 28 8.96 -1.29 7.79
C ARG A 28 9.49 -0.54 6.55
N TYR A 29 8.63 -0.28 5.57
CA TYR A 29 9.00 0.40 4.33
C TYR A 29 8.78 1.92 4.38
N GLY A 30 7.82 2.39 5.18
CA GLY A 30 7.54 3.81 5.33
C GLY A 30 8.53 4.52 6.25
N ASN A 31 8.75 5.81 5.99
CA ASN A 31 9.43 6.70 6.95
C ASN A 31 8.45 7.14 8.05
N GLU A 32 8.94 7.86 9.06
CA GLU A 32 8.13 8.30 10.21
C GLU A 32 6.86 9.06 9.80
N ALA A 33 6.97 10.00 8.85
CA ALA A 33 5.83 10.79 8.40
C ALA A 33 4.78 9.95 7.66
N VAL A 34 5.21 9.03 6.80
CA VAL A 34 4.33 8.12 6.06
C VAL A 34 3.66 7.12 7.00
N ASN A 35 4.42 6.55 7.94
CA ASN A 35 3.91 5.63 8.95
C ASN A 35 2.89 6.32 9.85
N LYS A 36 3.15 7.57 10.27
CA LYS A 36 2.17 8.34 11.04
C LYS A 36 0.86 8.51 10.29
N ALA A 37 0.90 8.91 9.01
CA ALA A 37 -0.31 9.07 8.21
C ALA A 37 -1.07 7.74 8.03
N TYR A 38 -0.35 6.64 7.86
CA TYR A 38 -0.91 5.30 7.80
C TYR A 38 -1.62 4.90 9.10
N LEU A 39 -0.97 5.10 10.24
CA LEU A 39 -1.53 4.83 11.57
C LEU A 39 -2.75 5.71 11.87
N ASP A 40 -2.70 6.99 11.51
CA ASP A 40 -3.82 7.91 11.67
C ASP A 40 -5.03 7.46 10.84
N TRP A 41 -4.80 6.94 9.62
CA TRP A 41 -5.86 6.35 8.77
C TRP A 41 -6.45 5.09 9.40
N TRP A 42 -5.65 4.17 9.92
CA TRP A 42 -6.13 2.98 10.64
C TRP A 42 -6.95 3.31 11.90
N ASN A 43 -6.67 4.44 12.54
CA ASN A 43 -7.44 4.92 13.69
C ASN A 43 -8.70 5.73 13.30
N SER A 44 -8.92 5.98 12.00
CA SER A 44 -10.03 6.78 11.51
C SER A 44 -11.29 5.94 11.19
N PRO A 45 -12.47 6.57 10.98
CA PRO A 45 -13.68 5.85 10.53
C PRO A 45 -13.51 5.07 9.21
N PRO A 46 -12.81 5.59 8.17
CA PRO A 46 -12.57 4.85 6.92
C PRO A 46 -11.39 3.86 6.99
N ALA A 47 -11.05 3.32 8.18
CA ALA A 47 -10.05 2.27 8.30
C ALA A 47 -10.50 0.98 7.57
N PRO A 48 -9.60 0.22 6.94
CA PRO A 48 -9.98 -0.94 6.13
C PRO A 48 -10.76 -2.01 6.88
N ASP A 49 -10.38 -2.33 8.12
CA ASP A 49 -11.11 -3.27 8.99
C ASP A 49 -12.57 -2.86 9.20
N LYS A 50 -12.84 -1.56 9.32
CA LYS A 50 -14.19 -1.03 9.49
C LYS A 50 -14.98 -1.00 8.18
N VAL A 51 -14.32 -0.62 7.08
CA VAL A 51 -14.95 -0.51 5.75
C VAL A 51 -15.29 -1.89 5.19
N PHE A 52 -14.37 -2.84 5.31
CA PHE A 52 -14.53 -4.22 4.84
C PHE A 52 -15.16 -5.15 5.89
N LYS A 53 -15.48 -4.59 7.06
CA LYS A 53 -16.18 -5.27 8.17
C LYS A 53 -15.54 -6.61 8.48
N ASP A 54 -14.28 -6.54 8.89
CA ASP A 54 -13.44 -7.72 9.13
C ASP A 54 -13.39 -8.62 7.88
N ALA A 55 -13.94 -9.83 7.94
CA ALA A 55 -13.88 -10.81 6.86
C ALA A 55 -15.10 -10.78 5.90
N GLU A 56 -16.01 -9.80 6.01
CA GLU A 56 -17.17 -9.74 5.09
C GLU A 56 -16.76 -9.39 3.66
N TYR A 57 -15.70 -8.61 3.48
CA TYR A 57 -15.19 -8.20 2.17
C TYR A 57 -13.69 -8.44 2.04
N THR A 58 -13.25 -8.74 0.82
CA THR A 58 -11.83 -8.77 0.45
C THR A 58 -11.56 -7.77 -0.66
N ALA A 59 -10.34 -7.25 -0.76
CA ALA A 59 -9.92 -6.42 -1.88
C ALA A 59 -8.64 -6.95 -2.51
N GLU A 60 -8.61 -7.02 -3.84
CA GLU A 60 -7.41 -7.40 -4.60
C GLU A 60 -7.14 -6.36 -5.69
N ILE A 61 -5.89 -5.93 -5.80
CA ILE A 61 -5.47 -5.00 -6.83
C ILE A 61 -4.77 -5.68 -8.01
N THR A 62 -5.09 -5.20 -9.20
CA THR A 62 -4.39 -5.52 -10.44
C THR A 62 -3.81 -4.23 -11.03
N PHE A 63 -2.48 -4.16 -11.14
CA PHE A 63 -1.80 -3.02 -11.73
C PHE A 63 -2.07 -2.94 -13.24
N ILE A 64 -2.49 -1.76 -13.68
CA ILE A 64 -2.68 -1.42 -15.09
C ILE A 64 -1.39 -0.78 -15.63
N THR A 65 -0.83 0.19 -14.91
CA THR A 65 0.43 0.87 -15.28
C THR A 65 1.29 1.18 -14.06
N ASN A 66 2.60 1.26 -14.28
CA ASN A 66 3.57 1.75 -13.32
C ASN A 66 4.68 2.50 -14.06
N PHE A 67 4.70 3.82 -13.94
CA PHE A 67 5.75 4.66 -14.49
C PHE A 67 6.58 5.30 -13.37
N ILE A 68 7.89 5.32 -13.58
CA ILE A 68 8.86 5.92 -12.66
C ILE A 68 9.47 7.13 -13.36
N SER A 69 9.49 8.26 -12.68
CA SER A 69 10.16 9.47 -13.12
C SER A 69 11.11 9.97 -12.04
N ALA A 70 12.04 10.83 -12.42
CA ALA A 70 12.77 11.64 -11.45
C ALA A 70 11.80 12.51 -10.63
N SER A 71 12.23 12.89 -9.43
CA SER A 71 11.57 13.97 -8.68
C SER A 71 11.60 15.27 -9.48
N SER A 72 10.59 16.12 -9.26
CA SER A 72 10.57 17.47 -9.84
C SER A 72 11.62 18.39 -9.22
N ASN A 73 12.22 18.00 -8.10
CA ASN A 73 13.36 18.69 -7.50
C ASN A 73 14.66 17.97 -7.90
N PRO A 74 15.57 18.60 -8.67
CA PRO A 74 16.80 17.98 -9.14
C PRO A 74 17.79 17.64 -8.01
N ASP A 75 17.69 18.30 -6.86
CA ASP A 75 18.52 18.02 -5.69
C ASP A 75 17.92 16.93 -4.78
N ASN A 76 16.70 16.47 -5.08
CA ASN A 76 16.07 15.40 -4.32
C ASN A 76 16.45 14.03 -4.93
N PRO A 77 17.15 13.14 -4.19
CA PRO A 77 17.49 11.80 -4.66
C PRO A 77 16.28 10.87 -4.80
N ASP A 78 15.10 11.27 -4.33
CA ASP A 78 13.91 10.46 -4.41
C ASP A 78 13.38 10.30 -5.84
N LEU A 79 12.80 9.14 -6.12
CA LEU A 79 12.10 8.83 -7.36
C LEU A 79 10.60 8.89 -7.15
N LEU A 80 9.87 9.32 -8.18
CA LEU A 80 8.41 9.33 -8.19
C LEU A 80 7.91 8.09 -8.96
N SER A 81 7.12 7.24 -8.30
CA SER A 81 6.31 6.24 -8.98
C SER A 81 4.87 6.71 -9.08
N THR A 82 4.27 6.55 -10.25
CA THR A 82 2.82 6.68 -10.42
C THR A 82 2.26 5.35 -10.91
N LEU A 83 1.35 4.78 -10.12
CA LEU A 83 0.75 3.49 -10.35
C LEU A 83 -0.74 3.68 -10.60
N ARG A 84 -1.26 3.03 -11.64
CA ARG A 84 -2.70 2.90 -11.85
C ARG A 84 -3.08 1.44 -11.64
N PHE A 85 -4.14 1.19 -10.89
CA PHE A 85 -4.62 -0.16 -10.65
C PHE A 85 -6.15 -0.20 -10.60
N ARG A 86 -6.67 -1.38 -10.89
CA ARG A 86 -8.04 -1.78 -10.60
C ARG A 86 -8.05 -2.47 -9.24
N LYS A 87 -8.99 -2.11 -8.36
CA LYS A 87 -9.22 -2.74 -7.06
C LYS A 87 -10.56 -3.47 -7.10
N ASP A 88 -10.54 -4.77 -6.99
CA ASP A 88 -11.73 -5.61 -7.00
C ASP A 88 -12.17 -5.91 -5.57
N ILE A 89 -13.23 -5.24 -5.12
CA ILE A 89 -13.83 -5.45 -3.79
C ILE A 89 -14.86 -6.55 -3.91
N ARG A 90 -14.66 -7.66 -3.21
CA ARG A 90 -15.53 -8.85 -3.24
C ARG A 90 -16.28 -8.98 -1.93
N ASP A 91 -17.60 -9.11 -2.00
CA ASP A 91 -18.43 -9.60 -0.89
C ASP A 91 -18.22 -11.12 -0.77
N VAL A 92 -17.73 -11.59 0.37
CA VAL A 92 -17.39 -13.00 0.60
C VAL A 92 -18.63 -13.89 0.58
N ARG A 93 -19.79 -13.39 1.02
CA ARG A 93 -21.03 -14.17 1.11
C ARG A 93 -21.71 -14.30 -0.25
N SER A 94 -21.81 -13.20 -0.99
CA SER A 94 -22.52 -13.22 -2.28
C SER A 94 -21.61 -13.51 -3.48
N GLY A 95 -20.30 -13.37 -3.32
CA GLY A 95 -19.31 -13.48 -4.39
C GLY A 95 -19.32 -12.30 -5.36
N ASN A 96 -20.18 -11.31 -5.15
CA ASN A 96 -20.26 -10.11 -5.98
C ASN A 96 -18.97 -9.31 -5.91
N VAL A 97 -18.53 -8.79 -7.06
CA VAL A 97 -17.30 -8.00 -7.19
C VAL A 97 -17.65 -6.60 -7.68
N GLN A 98 -17.19 -5.59 -6.95
CA GLN A 98 -17.28 -4.18 -7.30
C GLN A 98 -15.88 -3.67 -7.68
N PRO A 99 -15.64 -3.35 -8.97
CA PRO A 99 -14.35 -2.83 -9.40
C PRO A 99 -14.25 -1.32 -9.16
N GLU A 100 -13.12 -0.89 -8.62
CA GLU A 100 -12.72 0.51 -8.51
C GLU A 100 -11.41 0.76 -9.25
N TYR A 101 -11.15 2.02 -9.64
CA TYR A 101 -9.93 2.40 -10.36
C TYR A 101 -9.24 3.55 -9.65
N TRP A 102 -7.97 3.33 -9.34
CA TRP A 102 -7.19 4.25 -8.52
C TRP A 102 -5.87 4.61 -9.19
N THR A 103 -5.39 5.81 -8.87
CA THR A 103 -4.05 6.27 -9.23
C THR A 103 -3.32 6.68 -7.96
N VAL A 104 -2.21 6.02 -7.67
CA VAL A 104 -1.33 6.36 -6.54
C VAL A 104 -0.06 7.00 -7.06
N ARG A 105 0.35 8.09 -6.40
CA ARG A 105 1.64 8.74 -6.60
C ARG A 105 2.44 8.61 -5.31
N MET A 106 3.62 7.99 -5.40
CA MET A 106 4.51 7.84 -4.24
C MET A 106 5.91 8.27 -4.57
N THR A 107 6.56 8.85 -3.57
CA THR A 107 7.98 9.19 -3.59
C THR A 107 8.75 8.14 -2.81
N TRP A 108 9.86 7.65 -3.33
CA TRP A 108 10.63 6.58 -2.71
C TRP A 108 12.12 6.68 -3.04
N ARG A 109 12.96 6.15 -2.14
CA ARG A 109 14.38 5.92 -2.35
C ARG A 109 14.80 4.65 -1.64
N PHE A 110 15.91 4.05 -2.07
CA PHE A 110 16.56 2.99 -1.30
C PHE A 110 17.63 3.61 -0.39
N GLU A 111 17.61 3.24 0.89
CA GLU A 111 18.63 3.65 1.87
C GLU A 111 19.46 2.44 2.31
N PRO A 112 20.45 1.99 1.50
CA PRO A 112 21.22 0.79 1.80
C PRO A 112 22.14 0.92 3.03
N GLN A 113 22.29 2.14 3.58
CA GLN A 113 23.14 2.41 4.74
C GLN A 113 22.38 2.33 6.08
N GLN A 114 21.05 2.22 6.08
CA GLN A 114 20.32 1.96 7.32
C GLN A 114 20.54 0.51 7.76
N ALA A 115 21.12 0.33 8.94
CA ALA A 115 21.34 -0.99 9.51
C ALA A 115 19.98 -1.66 9.81
N MET A 116 19.60 -2.62 8.97
CA MET A 116 18.43 -3.46 9.20
C MET A 116 18.78 -4.54 10.24
N THR A 117 17.88 -4.79 11.19
CA THR A 117 17.96 -5.98 12.06
C THR A 117 17.79 -7.26 11.23
N ASP A 118 18.26 -8.40 11.74
CA ASP A 118 18.17 -9.69 11.00
C ASP A 118 16.71 -10.09 10.66
N ALA A 119 15.73 -9.62 11.43
CA ALA A 119 14.31 -9.84 11.17
C ALA A 119 13.71 -8.91 10.10
N GLN A 120 14.46 -7.89 9.68
CA GLN A 120 14.04 -6.93 8.65
C GLN A 120 14.72 -7.19 7.30
N ARG A 121 15.89 -7.86 7.27
CA ARG A 121 16.58 -8.29 6.04
C ARG A 121 15.87 -9.46 5.37
#